data_AF-A0A963NYF2-F1
#
_entry.id   AF-A0A963NYF2-F1
#
_cell.length_a   1.000
_cell.length_b   1.000
_cell.length_c   1.000
_cell.angle_alpha   90.00
_cell.angle_beta   90.00
_cell.angle_gamma   90.00
#
_symmetry.space_group_name_H-M   'P 1'
#
loop_
_entity.id
_entity.type
_entity.pdbx_description
1 polymer ?
#
loop_
_entity_poly.entity_id
_entity_poly.type
_entity_poly.pdbx_seq_one_letter_code
_entity_poly.pdbx_strand_id
1 'polypeptide(L)'
;NIKLDKAGGLTAALALADAAEARGFRLMLGCMMATSLAMAPAFVLAGRARFVDLDAPLLLARDREHAITYDGAMMQPPPQALWG
;
A
#
# COMPACT_ATOMS: atom_id res chain seq x y z
N ASN A 1 9.14 7.97 1.42
CA ASN A 1 8.07 7.22 2.14
C ASN A 1 6.71 7.85 1.81
N ILE A 2 6.04 7.29 0.80
CA ILE A 2 4.69 7.65 0.35
C ILE A 2 3.68 6.84 1.16
N LYS A 3 2.65 7.51 1.70
CA LYS A 3 1.50 6.88 2.36
C LYS A 3 0.23 7.53 1.82
N LEU A 4 -0.81 6.76 1.52
CA LEU A 4 -2.03 7.32 0.94
C LEU A 4 -2.69 8.35 1.87
N ASP A 5 -2.68 8.11 3.19
CA ASP A 5 -3.22 9.03 4.19
C ASP A 5 -2.55 10.41 4.17
N LYS A 6 -1.24 10.46 3.85
CA LYS A 6 -0.49 11.72 3.75
C LYS A 6 -0.63 12.40 2.39
N ALA A 7 -0.77 11.59 1.34
CA ALA A 7 -0.90 12.09 -0.03
C ALA A 7 -2.33 12.57 -0.32
N GLY A 8 -3.33 12.10 0.43
CA GLY A 8 -4.74 12.34 0.14
C GLY A 8 -5.31 11.36 -0.91
N GLY A 9 -4.83 10.11 -0.92
CA GLY A 9 -5.35 9.04 -1.78
C GLY A 9 -4.44 8.63 -2.95
N LEU A 10 -4.90 7.64 -3.73
CA LEU A 10 -4.12 6.98 -4.78
C LEU A 10 -3.66 7.93 -5.89
N THR A 11 -4.55 8.80 -6.37
CA THR A 11 -4.25 9.75 -7.46
C THR A 11 -3.08 10.65 -7.12
N ALA A 12 -3.10 11.27 -5.93
CA ALA A 12 -2.02 12.14 -5.48
C ALA A 12 -0.74 11.34 -5.16
N ALA A 13 -0.86 10.11 -4.68
CA ALA A 13 0.28 9.24 -4.41
C ALA A 13 1.02 8.82 -5.70
N LEU A 14 0.30 8.55 -6.80
CA LEU A 14 0.89 8.30 -8.13
C LEU A 14 1.69 9.52 -8.61
N ALA A 15 1.08 10.71 -8.56
CA ALA A 15 1.75 11.95 -8.94
C ALA A 15 3.00 12.24 -8.07
N LEU A 16 2.93 11.94 -6.77
CA LEU A 16 4.06 12.08 -5.86
C LEU A 16 5.19 11.08 -6.17
N ALA A 17 4.84 9.84 -6.53
CA ALA A 17 5.81 8.83 -6.95
C ALA A 17 6.55 9.27 -8.21
N ASP A 18 5.83 9.76 -9.23
CA ASP A 18 6.43 10.29 -10.47
C ASP A 18 7.38 11.45 -10.17
N ALA A 19 6.93 12.41 -9.36
CA ALA A 19 7.71 13.59 -9.00
C ALA A 19 8.97 13.26 -8.18
N ALA A 20 8.92 12.22 -7.35
CA ALA A 20 10.04 11.76 -6.54
C ALA A 20 11.08 10.99 -7.38
N GLU A 21 10.64 10.08 -8.25
CA GLU A 21 11.52 9.36 -9.17
C GLU A 21 12.22 10.31 -10.16
N ALA A 22 11.51 11.31 -10.69
CA ALA A 22 12.10 12.34 -11.55
C ALA A 22 13.20 13.17 -10.86
N ARG A 23 13.20 13.20 -9.52
CA ARG A 23 14.23 13.85 -8.69
C ARG A 23 15.32 12.88 -8.22
N GLY A 24 15.31 11.64 -8.71
CA GLY A 24 16.29 10.61 -8.37
C GLY A 24 16.09 9.97 -6.99
N PHE A 25 14.96 10.20 -6.32
CA PHE A 25 14.66 9.51 -5.07
C PHE A 25 14.31 8.05 -5.32
N ARG A 26 14.72 7.17 -4.40
CA ARG A 26 14.15 5.83 -4.30
C ARG A 26 12.86 5.88 -3.48
N LEU A 27 11.85 5.14 -3.93
CA LEU A 27 10.57 5.11 -3.28
C LEU A 27 10.55 4.09 -2.12
N MET A 28 9.91 4.50 -1.03
CA MET A 28 9.39 3.61 0.00
C MET A 28 7.90 3.85 0.05
N LEU A 29 7.11 2.78 0.05
CA LEU A 29 5.67 2.81 0.23
C LEU A 29 5.36 2.36 1.67
N GLY A 30 4.47 3.06 2.35
CA GLY A 30 4.09 2.74 3.72
C GLY A 30 2.60 2.91 3.98
N CYS A 31 2.17 2.49 5.17
CA CYS A 31 0.79 2.60 5.62
C CYS A 31 0.65 3.21 7.02
N MET A 32 -0.58 3.50 7.42
CA MET A 32 -0.95 3.71 8.83
C MET A 32 -1.57 2.41 9.39
N MET A 33 -1.77 2.36 10.70
CA MET A 33 -2.51 1.25 11.33
C MET A 33 -3.96 1.21 10.80
N ALA A 34 -4.24 0.33 9.85
CA ALA A 34 -5.49 0.25 9.12
C ALA A 34 -5.73 -1.16 8.54
N THR A 35 -6.97 -1.42 8.14
CA THR A 35 -7.42 -2.70 7.55
C THR A 35 -6.88 -2.93 6.13
N SER A 36 -7.00 -4.16 5.61
CA SER A 36 -6.64 -4.52 4.22
C SER A 36 -7.19 -3.58 3.16
N LEU A 37 -8.39 -3.02 3.39
CA LEU A 37 -9.02 -2.07 2.47
C LEU A 37 -8.15 -0.82 2.20
N ALA A 38 -7.39 -0.34 3.19
CA ALA A 38 -6.49 0.81 3.01
C ALA A 38 -5.18 0.41 2.29
N MET A 39 -4.74 -0.85 2.45
CA MET A 39 -3.55 -1.38 1.77
C MET A 39 -3.82 -1.66 0.29
N ALA A 40 -5.04 -2.06 -0.07
CA ALA A 40 -5.39 -2.47 -1.43
C ALA A 40 -5.08 -1.42 -2.51
N PRO A 41 -5.50 -0.15 -2.41
CA PRO A 41 -5.09 0.88 -3.37
C PRO A 41 -3.58 1.18 -3.30
N ALA A 42 -2.95 1.08 -2.14
CA ALA A 42 -1.52 1.31 -2.01
C ALA A 42 -0.70 0.25 -2.77
N PHE A 43 -1.18 -1.00 -2.83
CA PHE A 43 -0.55 -2.11 -3.55
C PHE A 43 -0.22 -1.78 -5.02
N VAL A 44 -1.02 -0.91 -5.68
CA VAL A 44 -0.78 -0.44 -7.05
C VAL A 44 0.61 0.21 -7.22
N LEU A 45 1.15 0.83 -6.17
CA LEU A 45 2.47 1.46 -6.16
C LEU A 45 3.60 0.49 -5.74
N ALA A 46 3.29 -0.73 -5.28
CA ALA A 46 4.27 -1.62 -4.66
C ALA A 46 5.43 -1.98 -5.61
N GLY A 47 5.15 -2.24 -6.88
CA GLY A 47 6.17 -2.56 -7.89
C GLY A 47 7.14 -1.42 -8.22
N ARG A 48 6.81 -0.18 -7.85
CA ARG A 48 7.69 1.00 -8.02
C ARG A 48 8.56 1.25 -6.79
N ALA A 49 8.20 0.68 -5.64
CA ALA A 49 8.87 0.95 -4.39
C ALA A 49 10.05 0.00 -4.17
N ARG A 50 11.16 0.54 -3.64
CA ARG A 50 12.30 -0.26 -3.19
C ARG A 50 12.03 -0.96 -1.86
N PHE A 51 11.19 -0.34 -1.03
CA PHE A 51 10.75 -0.86 0.26
C PHE A 51 9.23 -0.69 0.38
N VAL A 52 8.56 -1.72 0.88
CA VAL A 52 7.10 -1.75 1.05
C VAL A 52 6.79 -2.10 2.51
N ASP A 53 6.02 -1.23 3.14
CA ASP A 53 5.56 -1.30 4.53
C ASP A 53 4.01 -1.23 4.52
N LEU A 54 3.38 -2.33 4.09
CA LEU A 54 1.93 -2.51 3.99
C LEU A 54 1.47 -3.66 4.89
N ASP A 55 1.96 -3.70 6.13
CA ASP A 55 1.80 -4.82 7.06
C ASP A 55 0.73 -4.59 8.14
N ALA A 56 0.12 -3.39 8.18
CA ALA A 56 -0.86 -3.05 9.22
C ALA A 56 -1.96 -4.11 9.42
N PRO A 57 -2.50 -4.78 8.37
CA PRO A 57 -3.46 -5.88 8.55
C PRO A 57 -2.95 -7.04 9.41
N LEU A 58 -1.65 -7.36 9.35
CA LEU A 58 -1.02 -8.41 10.15
C LEU A 58 -0.97 -8.07 11.64
N LEU A 59 -1.11 -6.78 11.98
CA LEU A 59 -1.06 -6.27 13.36
C LEU A 59 -2.45 -6.13 13.98
N LEU A 60 -3.52 -6.35 13.22
CA LEU A 60 -4.90 -6.25 13.70
C LEU A 60 -5.39 -7.59 14.25
N ALA A 61 -6.15 -7.56 15.36
CA ALA A 61 -6.83 -8.74 15.88
C ALA A 61 -7.95 -9.27 14.96
N ARG A 62 -8.50 -8.39 14.10
CA ARG A 62 -9.51 -8.72 13.10
C ARG A 62 -9.40 -7.75 11.93
N ASP A 63 -9.40 -8.29 10.72
CA ASP A 63 -9.44 -7.53 9.47
C ASP A 63 -10.78 -7.74 8.73
N ARG A 64 -10.89 -7.25 7.48
CA ARG A 64 -12.05 -7.44 6.60
C ARG A 64 -12.24 -8.91 6.21
N GLU A 65 -13.48 -9.28 5.86
CA GLU A 65 -13.80 -10.65 5.43
C GLU A 65 -13.02 -11.07 4.16
N HIS A 66 -12.98 -10.20 3.15
CA HIS A 66 -12.20 -10.41 1.93
C HIS A 66 -10.80 -9.77 2.05
N ALA A 67 -10.12 -9.92 3.19
CA ALA A 67 -8.80 -9.33 3.41
C ALA A 67 -7.73 -9.76 2.40
N ILE A 68 -6.67 -8.98 2.32
CA ILE A 68 -5.47 -9.32 1.56
C ILE A 68 -4.77 -10.48 2.28
N THR A 69 -4.34 -11.47 1.50
CA THR A 69 -3.58 -12.60 2.02
C THR A 69 -2.08 -12.30 2.00
N TYR A 70 -1.37 -12.86 2.97
CA TYR A 70 0.09 -12.75 3.09
C TYR A 70 0.66 -14.17 3.16
N ASP A 71 1.66 -14.46 2.36
CA ASP A 71 2.48 -15.68 2.45
C ASP A 71 3.83 -15.33 3.07
N GLY A 72 3.95 -15.55 4.37
CA GLY A 72 5.05 -15.00 5.16
C GLY A 72 5.14 -13.47 5.03
N ALA A 73 6.25 -12.97 4.51
CA ALA A 73 6.47 -11.54 4.27
C ALA A 73 5.91 -11.04 2.91
N MET A 74 5.35 -11.94 2.09
CA MET A 74 4.87 -11.60 0.75
C MET A 74 3.37 -11.31 0.74
N MET A 75 3.03 -10.04 0.55
CA MET A 75 1.66 -9.58 0.32
C MET A 75 1.17 -10.02 -1.07
N GLN A 76 0.01 -10.66 -1.14
CA GLN A 76 -0.63 -11.06 -2.38
C GLN A 76 -1.47 -9.92 -2.98
N PRO A 77 -1.81 -9.98 -4.29
CA PRO A 77 -2.73 -9.00 -4.89
C PRO A 77 -4.06 -8.94 -4.12
N PRO A 78 -4.65 -7.73 -3.93
CA PRO A 78 -5.94 -7.61 -3.27
C PRO A 78 -7.04 -8.29 -4.09
N PRO A 79 -7.94 -9.06 -3.46
CA PRO A 79 -9.06 -9.66 -4.17
C PRO A 79 -10.06 -8.58 -4.62
N GLN A 80 -10.72 -8.79 -5.76
CA GLN A 80 -11.71 -7.84 -6.28
C GLN A 80 -12.86 -7.56 -5.31
N ALA A 81 -13.28 -8.58 -4.56
CA ALA A 81 -14.30 -8.45 -3.53
C ALA A 81 -13.92 -7.52 -2.37
N LEU A 82 -12.63 -7.15 -2.24
CA LEU A 82 -12.16 -6.13 -1.29
C LEU A 82 -12.18 -4.74 -1.90
N TRP A 83 -11.49 -4.57 -3.03
CA TRP A 83 -11.26 -3.30 -3.71
C TRP A 83 -10.70 -3.52 -5.11
N GLY A 84 -11.27 -2.82 -6.10
CA GLY A 84 -10.98 -3.01 -7.54
C GLY A 84 -12.01 -3.91 -8.22
#